data_AF-A0A4W5MD34-F1
#
_entry.id   AF-A0A4W5MD34-F1
#
_cell.length_a   1.000
_cell.length_b   1.000
_cell.length_c   1.000
_cell.angle_alpha   90.00
_cell.angle_beta   90.00
_cell.angle_gamma   90.00
#
_symmetry.space_group_name_H-M   'P 1'
#
loop_
_entity.id
_entity.type
_entity.pdbx_description
1 polymer ?
#
loop_
_entity_poly.entity_id
_entity_poly.type
_entity_poly.pdbx_seq_one_letter_code
_entity_poly.pdbx_strand_id
1 'polypeptide(L)'
;MFCSSFILQWLSSLTVMHFTLSYGKLRFVPGDRELEIAVNVVDDDVPEEDEQFRVVLKNPKGGAEIGFGGQVTVLIPTNDDAHGVIGFTQGSLSVEVEELVKGNPISLSVERRRGTFRRLTVHWAANGSLEDIFPTSGVVSLSLSISLSHG
;
A
#
# COMPACT_ATOMS: atom_id res chain seq x y z
N MET A 1 42.81 16.78 -6.14
CA MET A 1 42.48 18.13 -5.64
C MET A 1 41.02 18.39 -5.98
N PHE A 2 40.22 18.67 -4.94
CA PHE A 2 38.80 19.09 -4.87
C PHE A 2 37.74 18.17 -5.53
N CYS A 3 36.89 17.49 -4.76
CA CYS A 3 35.82 17.92 -3.84
C CYS A 3 34.47 17.87 -4.56
N SER A 4 33.65 16.91 -4.14
CA SER A 4 32.31 16.59 -4.63
C SER A 4 31.31 17.68 -4.24
N SER A 5 30.42 18.04 -5.15
CA SER A 5 29.14 18.65 -4.77
C SER A 5 28.08 18.30 -5.80
N PHE A 6 27.09 17.50 -5.41
CA PHE A 6 25.78 17.55 -6.04
C PHE A 6 24.72 17.49 -4.94
N ILE A 7 24.13 18.66 -4.72
CA ILE A 7 22.89 18.87 -3.96
C ILE A 7 21.76 18.48 -4.91
N LEU A 8 20.87 17.59 -4.49
CA LEU A 8 19.56 17.43 -5.10
C LEU A 8 18.51 17.87 -4.09
N GLN A 9 17.84 18.98 -4.42
CA GLN A 9 16.72 19.53 -3.67
C GLN A 9 15.54 18.57 -3.68
N TRP A 10 15.02 18.28 -2.50
CA TRP A 10 13.79 17.51 -2.29
C TRP A 10 12.57 18.36 -2.61
N LEU A 11 11.61 17.81 -3.38
CA LEU A 11 10.24 18.31 -3.39
C LEU A 11 9.26 17.16 -3.17
N SER A 12 8.34 17.43 -2.24
CA SER A 12 7.06 16.80 -1.88
C SER A 12 7.04 15.41 -1.23
N SER A 13 7.10 15.43 0.11
CA SER A 13 6.08 14.89 1.05
C SER A 13 5.23 13.70 0.58
N LEU A 14 5.62 12.49 1.00
CA LEU A 14 4.85 11.56 1.85
C LEU A 14 5.76 10.35 2.19
N THR A 15 6.02 10.16 3.48
CA THR A 15 6.49 8.94 4.16
C THR A 15 5.71 7.73 3.59
N VAL A 16 6.28 6.60 3.15
CA VAL A 16 7.28 5.70 3.75
C VAL A 16 8.09 5.11 2.59
N MET A 17 9.39 5.32 2.62
CA MET A 17 10.35 4.52 1.86
C MET A 17 11.59 4.53 2.74
N HIS A 18 11.57 3.75 3.82
CA HIS A 18 12.74 3.55 4.67
C HIS A 18 13.78 2.63 3.98
N PHE A 19 14.04 2.88 2.70
CA PHE A 19 15.15 2.29 1.99
C PHE A 19 16.42 3.00 2.47
N THR A 20 17.22 2.32 3.27
CA THR A 20 18.60 2.77 3.48
C THR A 20 19.30 2.73 2.13
N LEU A 21 19.73 3.90 1.63
CA LEU A 21 20.54 4.00 0.41
C LEU A 21 21.80 3.15 0.55
N SER A 22 21.78 1.94 0.01
CA SER A 22 22.94 1.07 -0.06
C SER A 22 23.73 1.40 -1.33
N TYR A 23 24.78 2.21 -1.19
CA TYR A 23 25.81 2.30 -2.22
C TYR A 23 26.96 1.35 -1.84
N GLY A 24 27.39 0.53 -2.78
CA GLY A 24 28.43 -0.48 -2.56
C GLY A 24 29.45 -0.47 -3.68
N LYS A 25 30.69 -0.86 -3.35
CA LYS A 25 31.75 -1.09 -4.32
C LYS A 25 31.97 -2.59 -4.47
N LEU A 26 31.68 -3.12 -5.65
CA LEU A 26 32.05 -4.49 -6.01
C LEU A 26 33.53 -4.55 -6.40
N ARG A 27 34.24 -5.56 -5.91
CA ARG A 27 35.65 -5.79 -6.22
C ARG A 27 35.86 -7.26 -6.60
N PHE A 28 35.95 -7.49 -7.91
CA PHE A 28 36.38 -8.77 -8.47
C PHE A 28 37.90 -8.90 -8.32
N VAL A 29 38.36 -10.01 -7.76
CA VAL A 29 39.77 -10.42 -7.82
C VAL A 29 39.99 -11.42 -8.96
N PRO A 30 41.24 -11.62 -9.43
CA PRO A 30 41.50 -12.58 -10.50
C PRO A 30 40.97 -13.98 -10.15
N GLY A 31 40.11 -14.51 -11.02
CA GLY A 31 39.45 -15.82 -10.83
C GLY A 31 37.99 -15.73 -10.40
N ASP A 32 37.54 -14.59 -9.88
CA ASP A 32 36.13 -14.38 -9.54
C ASP A 32 35.27 -14.36 -10.80
N ARG A 33 34.08 -14.96 -10.71
CA ARG A 33 33.06 -14.94 -11.76
C ARG A 33 31.74 -14.32 -11.32
N GLU A 34 31.49 -14.28 -10.02
CA GLU A 34 30.22 -13.82 -9.44
C GLU A 34 30.47 -13.17 -8.07
N LEU A 35 29.68 -12.14 -7.76
CA LEU A 35 29.62 -11.49 -6.46
C LEU A 35 28.15 -11.15 -6.16
N GLU A 36 27.77 -11.19 -4.89
CA GLU A 36 26.40 -10.91 -4.45
C GLU A 36 26.26 -9.47 -3.96
N ILE A 37 25.12 -8.84 -4.27
CA ILE A 37 24.69 -7.58 -3.67
C ILE A 37 23.52 -7.89 -2.74
N ALA A 38 23.70 -7.67 -1.44
CA ALA A 38 22.61 -7.75 -0.47
C ALA A 38 21.88 -6.40 -0.38
N VAL A 39 20.56 -6.43 -0.56
CA VAL A 39 19.65 -5.29 -0.32
C VAL A 39 18.58 -5.77 0.65
N ASN A 40 18.34 -5.01 1.72
CA ASN A 40 17.30 -5.33 2.69
C ASN A 40 16.00 -4.64 2.30
N VAL A 41 14.90 -5.39 2.31
CA VAL A 41 13.53 -4.88 2.33
C VAL A 41 13.04 -5.01 3.76
N VAL A 42 12.49 -3.93 4.32
CA VAL A 42 12.03 -3.89 5.72
C VAL A 42 10.53 -4.10 5.72
N ASP A 43 10.09 -5.06 6.53
CA ASP A 43 8.68 -5.36 6.77
C ASP A 43 8.13 -4.42 7.85
N ASP A 44 6.95 -3.85 7.63
CA ASP A 44 6.18 -3.09 8.62
C ASP A 44 4.68 -3.30 8.41
N ASP A 45 3.85 -2.71 9.28
CA ASP A 45 2.38 -2.92 9.26
C ASP A 45 1.62 -1.79 8.49
N VAL A 46 2.34 -0.91 7.78
CA VAL A 46 1.76 0.22 7.05
C VAL A 46 1.22 -0.28 5.70
N PRO A 47 -0.04 0.02 5.34
CA PRO A 47 -0.57 -0.39 4.05
C PRO A 47 0.15 0.29 2.87
N GLU A 48 0.66 -0.48 1.91
CA GLU A 48 1.39 0.02 0.72
C GLU A 48 0.85 -0.59 -0.59
N GLU A 49 0.65 0.22 -1.64
CA GLU A 49 0.44 -0.32 -3.00
C GLU A 49 1.75 -0.85 -3.59
N ASP A 50 1.71 -1.42 -4.80
CA ASP A 50 2.90 -1.91 -5.49
C ASP A 50 4.04 -0.87 -5.51
N GLU A 51 5.19 -1.24 -4.94
CA GLU A 51 6.40 -0.44 -4.97
C GLU A 51 7.45 -1.05 -5.89
N GLN A 52 8.33 -0.22 -6.43
CA GLN A 52 9.46 -0.72 -7.18
C GLN A 52 10.70 0.15 -6.99
N PHE A 53 11.85 -0.51 -6.99
CA PHE A 53 13.14 0.17 -7.03
C PHE A 53 14.07 -0.48 -8.06
N ARG A 54 15.12 0.26 -8.45
CA ARG A 54 16.10 -0.18 -9.44
C ARG A 54 17.49 -0.22 -8.84
N VAL A 55 18.20 -1.32 -9.09
CA VAL A 55 19.63 -1.43 -8.80
C VAL A 55 20.37 -1.35 -10.12
N VAL A 56 21.34 -0.43 -10.21
CA VAL A 56 22.05 -0.09 -11.46
C VAL A 56 23.55 -0.17 -11.22
N LEU A 57 24.26 -0.95 -12.04
CA LEU A 57 25.72 -0.95 -12.08
C LEU A 57 26.22 0.33 -12.74
N LYS A 58 27.25 0.97 -12.19
CA LYS A 58 27.81 2.23 -12.70
C LYS A 58 29.32 2.28 -12.56
N ASN A 59 29.96 3.09 -13.40
CA ASN A 59 31.37 3.47 -13.30
C ASN A 59 32.35 2.26 -13.21
N PRO A 60 32.29 1.28 -14.13
CA PRO A 60 33.24 0.18 -14.12
C PRO A 60 34.68 0.72 -14.23
N LYS A 61 35.63 0.05 -13.58
CA LYS A 61 37.06 0.40 -13.58
C LYS A 61 37.87 -0.83 -13.98
N GLY A 62 39.13 -0.62 -14.39
CA GLY A 62 40.02 -1.70 -14.81
C GLY A 62 39.78 -2.21 -16.23
N GLY A 63 39.17 -1.38 -17.10
CA GLY A 63 38.91 -1.73 -18.50
C GLY A 63 37.64 -2.56 -18.74
N ALA A 64 36.85 -2.81 -17.70
CA ALA A 64 35.57 -3.52 -17.83
C ALA A 64 34.47 -2.62 -18.40
N GLU A 65 33.50 -3.25 -19.08
CA GLU A 65 32.27 -2.63 -19.57
C GLU A 65 31.06 -3.26 -18.89
N ILE A 66 29.98 -2.48 -18.75
CA ILE A 66 28.70 -3.01 -18.27
C ILE A 66 27.92 -3.51 -19.48
N GLY A 67 27.67 -4.82 -19.53
CA GLY A 67 26.91 -5.47 -20.59
C GLY A 67 25.41 -5.58 -20.28
N PHE A 68 24.76 -6.56 -20.93
CA PHE A 68 23.37 -6.91 -20.67
C PHE A 68 23.16 -7.26 -19.18
N GLY A 69 22.05 -6.80 -18.60
CA GLY A 69 21.78 -6.98 -17.16
C GLY A 69 22.45 -5.97 -16.24
N GLY A 70 22.96 -4.84 -16.76
CA GLY A 70 23.52 -3.75 -15.94
C GLY A 70 22.53 -3.05 -15.00
N GLN A 71 21.24 -3.40 -15.09
CA GLN A 71 20.19 -2.95 -14.19
C GLN A 71 19.21 -4.09 -13.92
N VAL A 72 18.73 -4.15 -12.69
CA VAL A 72 17.59 -4.98 -12.29
C VAL A 72 16.50 -4.09 -11.67
N THR A 73 15.25 -4.47 -11.88
CA THR A 73 14.09 -3.87 -11.20
C THR A 73 13.58 -4.87 -10.19
N VAL A 74 13.38 -4.40 -8.96
CA VAL A 74 12.78 -5.18 -7.87
C VAL A 74 11.37 -4.64 -7.66
N LEU A 75 10.38 -5.53 -7.66
CA LEU A 75 8.98 -5.23 -7.39
C LEU A 75 8.65 -5.73 -5.98
N ILE A 76 8.07 -4.86 -5.17
CA ILE A 76 7.48 -5.19 -3.88
C ILE A 76 5.96 -5.13 -4.09
N PRO A 77 5.28 -6.29 -4.12
CA PRO A 77 3.83 -6.31 -4.31
C PRO A 77 3.10 -5.61 -3.18
N THR A 78 1.90 -5.12 -3.48
CA THR A 78 0.93 -4.59 -2.52
C THR A 78 0.85 -5.49 -1.27
N ASN A 79 1.02 -4.90 -0.09
CA ASN A 79 1.03 -5.57 1.20
C ASN A 79 0.05 -4.89 2.20
N ASP A 80 0.01 -5.39 3.43
CA ASP A 80 -0.60 -4.74 4.60
C ASP A 80 -2.02 -4.21 4.45
N ASP A 81 -2.82 -4.94 3.65
CA ASP A 81 -4.19 -4.59 3.32
C ASP A 81 -4.29 -3.16 2.78
N ALA A 82 -3.45 -2.77 1.82
CA ALA A 82 -3.50 -1.46 1.14
C ALA A 82 -4.89 -1.11 0.60
N HIS A 83 -5.59 -2.10 0.08
CA HIS A 83 -6.97 -1.93 -0.38
C HIS A 83 -8.00 -2.00 0.74
N GLY A 84 -7.60 -2.16 1.99
CA GLY A 84 -8.45 -2.10 3.17
C GLY A 84 -9.28 -3.36 3.42
N VAL A 85 -9.67 -3.51 4.68
CA VAL A 85 -10.50 -4.61 5.16
C VAL A 85 -11.88 -4.06 5.49
N ILE A 86 -12.93 -4.59 4.85
CA ILE A 86 -14.30 -4.09 5.01
C ILE A 86 -15.08 -4.91 6.03
N GLY A 87 -15.83 -4.24 6.90
CA GLY A 87 -16.77 -4.89 7.81
C GLY A 87 -17.82 -3.93 8.35
N PHE A 88 -18.82 -4.46 9.05
CA PHE A 88 -19.70 -3.63 9.86
C PHE A 88 -18.94 -3.07 11.06
N THR A 89 -19.30 -1.85 11.49
CA THR A 89 -18.80 -1.30 12.74
C THR A 89 -19.31 -2.13 13.92
N GLN A 90 -18.62 -2.07 15.06
CA GLN A 90 -19.00 -2.84 16.26
C GLN A 90 -20.46 -2.59 16.67
N GLY A 91 -20.94 -1.34 16.56
CA GLY A 91 -22.32 -0.98 16.89
C GLY A 91 -23.37 -1.53 15.91
N SER A 92 -22.96 -2.06 14.76
CA SER A 92 -23.84 -2.66 13.75
C SER A 92 -23.75 -4.19 13.68
N LEU A 93 -22.99 -4.83 14.58
CA LEU A 93 -22.88 -6.29 14.62
C LEU A 93 -24.14 -6.97 15.22
N SER A 94 -24.88 -6.27 16.08
CA SER A 94 -26.14 -6.73 16.65
C SER A 94 -27.02 -5.54 16.97
N VAL A 95 -28.19 -5.45 16.34
CA VAL A 95 -29.13 -4.34 16.49
C VAL A 95 -30.50 -4.92 16.79
N GLU A 96 -31.08 -4.53 17.92
CA GLU A 96 -32.44 -4.87 18.31
C GLU A 96 -33.34 -3.67 18.04
N VAL A 97 -34.46 -3.90 17.35
CA VAL A 97 -35.38 -2.86 16.91
C VAL A 97 -36.82 -3.30 17.16
N GLU A 98 -37.66 -2.35 17.54
CA GLU A 98 -39.09 -2.57 17.62
C GLU A 98 -39.73 -2.41 16.23
N GLU A 99 -40.68 -3.29 15.91
CA GLU A 99 -41.51 -3.12 14.72
C GLU A 99 -42.45 -1.93 14.93
N LEU A 100 -42.33 -0.91 14.09
CA LEU A 100 -43.11 0.32 14.21
C LEU A 100 -44.05 0.51 13.02
N VAL A 101 -45.26 0.99 13.31
CA VAL A 101 -46.32 1.25 12.31
C VAL A 101 -45.92 2.29 11.25
N LYS A 102 -44.96 3.17 11.58
CA LYS A 102 -44.29 4.06 10.62
C LYS A 102 -42.84 3.63 10.48
N GLY A 103 -42.43 3.35 9.25
CA GLY A 103 -41.09 2.89 8.91
C GLY A 103 -40.01 3.72 9.59
N ASN A 104 -39.23 3.05 10.44
CA ASN A 104 -38.08 3.62 11.11
C ASN A 104 -36.83 2.99 10.50
N PRO A 105 -36.09 3.70 9.62
CA PRO A 105 -34.93 3.14 8.97
C PRO A 105 -33.84 2.85 10.02
N ILE A 106 -33.35 1.62 10.02
CA ILE A 106 -32.20 1.23 10.84
C ILE A 106 -30.92 1.62 10.10
N SER A 107 -29.92 2.12 10.83
CA SER A 107 -28.62 2.44 10.26
C SER A 107 -27.61 1.35 10.60
N LEU A 108 -27.18 0.59 9.60
CA LEU A 108 -26.05 -0.33 9.71
C LEU A 108 -24.82 0.32 9.08
N SER A 109 -23.80 0.61 9.88
CA SER A 109 -22.58 1.28 9.42
C SER A 109 -21.55 0.27 8.96
N VAL A 110 -21.00 0.50 7.77
CA VAL A 110 -19.85 -0.23 7.22
C VAL A 110 -18.62 0.65 7.37
N GLU A 111 -17.51 0.04 7.76
CA GLU A 111 -16.21 0.70 7.83
C GLU A 111 -15.18 -0.04 6.98
N ARG A 112 -14.18 0.74 6.56
CA ARG A 112 -12.96 0.26 5.93
C ARG A 112 -11.82 0.44 6.91
N ARG A 113 -11.22 -0.67 7.33
CA ARG A 113 -10.07 -0.71 8.24
C ARG A 113 -8.78 -0.85 7.42
N ARG A 114 -7.65 -0.41 8.00
CA ARG A 114 -6.32 -0.39 7.38
C ARG A 114 -6.26 0.48 6.10
N GLY A 115 -5.74 -0.03 4.99
CA GLY A 115 -5.46 0.76 3.81
C GLY A 115 -6.70 1.40 3.19
N THR A 116 -6.53 2.61 2.66
CA THR A 116 -7.59 3.39 2.03
C THR A 116 -7.38 3.58 0.53
N PHE A 117 -6.43 2.87 -0.07
CA PHE A 117 -6.08 3.03 -1.48
C PHE A 117 -7.19 2.54 -2.43
N ARG A 118 -7.49 3.33 -3.46
CA ARG A 118 -8.58 3.08 -4.43
C ARG A 118 -9.97 3.15 -3.82
N ARG A 119 -10.97 3.28 -4.69
CA ARG A 119 -12.40 3.21 -4.32
C ARG A 119 -12.81 1.76 -4.15
N LEU A 120 -13.61 1.49 -3.12
CA LEU A 120 -14.27 0.19 -2.96
C LEU A 120 -15.77 0.31 -3.17
N THR A 121 -16.34 -0.74 -3.73
CA THR A 121 -17.78 -0.92 -3.92
C THR A 121 -18.14 -2.31 -3.42
N VAL A 122 -19.09 -2.38 -2.47
CA VAL A 122 -19.49 -3.61 -1.81
C VAL A 122 -20.99 -3.80 -1.97
N HIS A 123 -21.39 -4.99 -2.42
CA HIS A 123 -22.77 -5.41 -2.45
C HIS A 123 -23.17 -5.98 -1.08
N TRP A 124 -24.34 -5.61 -0.60
CA TRP A 124 -24.92 -6.19 0.61
C TRP A 124 -26.29 -6.80 0.28
N ALA A 125 -26.64 -7.84 1.05
CA ALA A 125 -27.93 -8.49 0.97
C ALA A 125 -28.35 -8.96 2.37
N ALA A 126 -29.63 -8.82 2.68
CA ALA A 126 -30.26 -9.39 3.87
C ALA A 126 -30.71 -10.84 3.59
N ASN A 127 -30.69 -11.68 4.62
CA ASN A 127 -31.15 -13.07 4.56
C ASN A 127 -31.96 -13.41 5.83
N GLY A 128 -32.85 -14.40 5.74
CA GLY A 128 -33.75 -14.81 6.83
C GLY A 128 -35.21 -14.45 6.54
N SER A 129 -35.93 -13.93 7.54
CA SER A 129 -37.30 -13.46 7.39
C SER A 129 -37.31 -12.04 6.82
N LEU A 130 -37.74 -11.90 5.55
CA LEU A 130 -37.62 -10.65 4.81
C LEU A 130 -38.97 -10.00 4.46
N GLU A 131 -40.09 -10.56 4.93
CA GLU A 131 -41.45 -10.15 4.53
C GLU A 131 -41.71 -8.67 4.84
N ASP A 132 -41.19 -8.18 5.97
CA ASP A 132 -41.46 -6.83 6.48
C ASP A 132 -40.24 -5.89 6.44
N ILE A 133 -39.20 -6.23 5.67
CA ILE A 133 -37.99 -5.39 5.55
C ILE A 133 -37.76 -4.92 4.11
N PHE A 134 -37.38 -3.65 3.96
CA PHE A 134 -36.96 -3.09 2.68
C PHE A 134 -35.94 -1.95 2.88
N PRO A 135 -34.96 -1.79 1.96
CA PRO A 135 -34.58 -2.73 0.91
C PRO A 135 -33.89 -3.98 1.47
N THR A 136 -33.84 -5.06 0.70
CA THR A 136 -33.17 -6.32 1.08
C THR A 136 -31.77 -6.46 0.48
N SER A 137 -31.35 -5.55 -0.40
CA SER A 137 -30.00 -5.54 -0.96
C SER A 137 -29.64 -4.16 -1.49
N GLY A 138 -28.35 -3.94 -1.72
CA GLY A 138 -27.87 -2.68 -2.27
C GLY A 138 -26.36 -2.66 -2.43
N VAL A 139 -25.84 -1.45 -2.67
CA VAL A 139 -24.42 -1.21 -2.89
C VAL A 139 -23.96 -0.06 -2.00
N VAL A 140 -22.85 -0.25 -1.30
CA VAL A 140 -22.14 0.79 -0.57
C VAL A 140 -20.83 1.06 -1.28
N SER A 141 -20.49 2.33 -1.50
CA SER A 141 -19.20 2.74 -2.03
C SER A 141 -18.44 3.56 -1.01
N LEU A 142 -17.19 3.16 -0.77
CA LEU A 142 -16.27 3.83 0.15
C LEU A 142 -15.22 4.54 -0.70
N SER A 143 -15.29 5.87 -0.73
CA SER A 143 -14.27 6.74 -1.32
C SER A 143 -13.16 7.05 -0.31
N LEU A 144 -12.05 7.61 -0.80
CA LEU A 144 -10.95 8.10 0.04
C LEU A 144 -11.52 8.90 1.22
N SER A 145 -11.11 8.59 2.45
CA SER A 145 -11.29 9.50 3.57
C SER A 145 -10.35 10.68 3.34
N ILE A 146 -10.82 11.72 2.67
CA ILE A 146 -10.20 13.03 2.84
C ILE A 146 -10.51 13.39 4.29
N SER A 147 -9.53 13.22 5.18
CA SER A 147 -9.60 13.79 6.52
C SER A 147 -9.67 15.31 6.35
N LEU A 148 -10.86 15.87 6.26
CA LEU A 148 -11.08 17.29 6.50
C LEU A 148 -10.85 17.51 7.99
N SER A 149 -9.60 17.72 8.38
CA SER A 149 -9.28 18.36 9.65
C SER A 149 -9.94 19.74 9.62
N HIS A 150 -10.96 19.91 10.46
CA HIS A 150 -11.50 21.22 10.79
C HIS A 150 -10.37 22.06 11.38
N GLY A 151 -10.21 23.27 10.84
CA GLY A 151 -9.48 24.39 11.43
C GLY A 151 -10.25 25.66 11.13
#